data_AF-A0A1Y2W1V3-F1
#
_entry.id   AF-A0A1Y2W1V3-F1
#
_cell.length_a   1.000
_cell.length_b   1.000
_cell.length_c   1.000
_cell.angle_alpha   90.00
_cell.angle_beta   90.00
_cell.angle_gamma   90.00
#
_symmetry.space_group_name_H-M   'P 1'
#
loop_
_entity.id
_entity.type
_entity.pdbx_description
1 polymer ?
#
loop_
_entity_poly.entity_id
_entity_poly.type
_entity_poly.pdbx_seq_one_letter_code
_entity_poly.pdbx_strand_id
1 'polypeptide(L)'
;MRLRPAGNLLRPFSLDNICWRCSSHANYHANPLARRAFAHAVSPATSKPQSQSRLKTGYFLSNKLLPRAQDGTPSKHFAGSTVPDGVGASTADQPNQDLPHRRRQAARRNAATTIPNPSAESTGAENTLPPDASSTLTTESTKHPVNSLRRQVSLLLSLSKPRLTVLVVLTAMVPYALYPVPAFLSPSIGLDTPSLSPLTLTFLTTGTALCSASANALNMLYELAWDAKMTRTRNRPLVRGLLSERRALVFAILAAFTGVGGLYFEVNPTVAFLGAANIALYAGVYTPMKRVSWLNTWVGAIVGGIPPLMGWAAAAGESATGDGSFRELLFTSDAAGGWLLAALLFAWQFPHFMALSWPIREEYKAVGHKMLCWVNPARNARVALRYSLFFLPLSVAFCAVGVTEWSFAVTSLPVNYWLAREAVRFWKNEGFKGSARGLFWASVWHLPVIMVLALVQKKGMWGRVWRSIVGEPDLEDEEDDEGWIIEDVREEAEAADGKV
;
A
#
# COMPACT_ATOMS: atom_id res chain seq x y z
N MET A 1 65.02 5.50 -40.88
CA MET A 1 65.05 4.28 -41.72
C MET A 1 63.71 4.13 -42.45
N ARG A 2 63.51 3.12 -43.32
CA ARG A 2 62.51 3.14 -44.40
C ARG A 2 61.03 2.86 -44.02
N LEU A 3 60.13 3.67 -44.62
CA LEU A 3 58.86 3.31 -45.31
C LEU A 3 57.58 2.90 -44.51
N ARG A 4 56.48 2.74 -45.29
CA ARG A 4 55.03 2.81 -44.97
C ARG A 4 54.31 1.43 -45.12
N PRO A 5 53.01 1.28 -44.78
CA PRO A 5 52.38 -0.02 -44.48
C PRO A 5 51.42 -0.62 -45.54
N ALA A 6 51.12 -1.92 -45.39
CA ALA A 6 49.93 -2.68 -45.85
C ALA A 6 49.92 -4.05 -45.08
N GLY A 7 48.85 -4.83 -44.97
CA GLY A 7 47.46 -4.71 -45.44
C GLY A 7 46.56 -5.84 -44.87
N ASN A 8 45.31 -5.97 -45.35
CA ASN A 8 44.37 -7.03 -44.95
C ASN A 8 44.73 -8.43 -45.51
N LEU A 9 44.15 -9.52 -44.97
CA LEU A 9 43.20 -10.42 -45.67
C LEU A 9 42.81 -11.71 -44.88
N LEU A 10 41.50 -12.00 -44.86
CA LEU A 10 40.81 -13.32 -44.84
C LEU A 10 40.90 -14.32 -43.65
N ARG A 11 39.83 -15.12 -43.52
CA ARG A 11 39.68 -16.36 -42.72
C ARG A 11 39.92 -17.60 -43.62
N PRO A 12 39.98 -18.82 -43.03
CA PRO A 12 38.82 -19.72 -43.17
C PRO A 12 38.40 -20.47 -41.87
N PHE A 13 37.53 -21.49 -41.99
CA PHE A 13 36.87 -22.24 -40.89
C PHE A 13 37.45 -23.66 -40.67
N SER A 14 37.45 -24.12 -39.41
CA SER A 14 36.95 -25.43 -38.93
C SER A 14 36.70 -25.28 -37.42
N LEU A 15 35.59 -25.64 -36.77
CA LEU A 15 34.81 -26.89 -36.73
C LEU A 15 35.57 -28.07 -36.13
N ASP A 16 35.40 -28.24 -34.81
CA ASP A 16 35.33 -29.47 -33.99
C ASP A 16 35.36 -29.06 -32.48
N ASN A 17 34.68 -29.69 -31.52
CA ASN A 17 33.67 -30.74 -31.62
C ASN A 17 32.56 -30.65 -30.51
N ILE A 18 31.46 -31.35 -30.77
CA ILE A 18 30.09 -31.36 -30.19
C ILE A 18 29.88 -31.28 -28.65
N CYS A 19 28.72 -30.73 -28.26
CA CYS A 19 28.22 -30.63 -26.87
C CYS A 19 27.60 -31.94 -26.31
N TRP A 20 28.06 -32.37 -25.13
CA TRP A 20 27.65 -33.61 -24.45
C TRP A 20 26.20 -33.66 -23.93
N ARG A 21 25.45 -32.54 -23.98
CA ARG A 21 24.09 -32.45 -23.39
C ARG A 21 22.95 -32.72 -24.38
N CYS A 22 23.26 -33.09 -25.62
CA CYS A 22 22.28 -33.36 -26.68
C CYS A 22 22.05 -34.85 -26.96
N SER A 23 22.82 -35.76 -26.35
CA SER A 23 22.76 -37.22 -26.61
C SER A 23 21.69 -37.96 -25.80
N SER A 24 21.19 -37.40 -24.70
CA SER A 24 20.26 -38.10 -23.78
C SER A 24 18.78 -38.07 -24.23
N HIS A 25 18.50 -37.80 -25.51
CA HIS A 25 17.13 -37.67 -26.04
C HIS A 25 16.90 -38.46 -27.35
N ALA A 26 17.67 -39.53 -27.55
CA ALA A 26 17.51 -40.45 -28.68
C ALA A 26 17.44 -41.91 -28.20
N ASN A 27 16.21 -42.38 -27.90
CA ASN A 27 15.69 -43.74 -28.11
C ASN A 27 14.42 -43.99 -27.27
N TYR A 28 13.25 -43.97 -27.92
CA TYR A 28 12.21 -45.00 -27.76
C TYR A 28 11.28 -44.97 -28.98
N HIS A 29 10.65 -46.10 -29.29
CA HIS A 29 10.20 -46.48 -30.64
C HIS A 29 8.96 -45.74 -31.19
N ALA A 30 8.72 -45.92 -32.48
CA ALA A 30 7.80 -45.15 -33.30
C ALA A 30 6.45 -45.85 -33.63
N ASN A 31 5.52 -45.04 -34.15
CA ASN A 31 4.39 -45.37 -35.04
C ASN A 31 3.16 -46.13 -34.46
N PRO A 32 1.97 -46.01 -35.11
CA PRO A 32 1.49 -44.88 -35.94
C PRO A 32 0.00 -44.48 -35.72
N LEU A 33 -0.35 -43.30 -36.29
CA LEU A 33 -1.65 -42.92 -36.88
C LEU A 33 -2.97 -43.39 -36.23
N ALA A 34 -3.71 -42.45 -35.65
CA ALA A 34 -5.18 -42.51 -35.56
C ALA A 34 -5.81 -41.12 -35.78
N ARG A 35 -6.34 -40.85 -36.97
CA ARG A 35 -7.29 -39.74 -37.19
C ARG A 35 -8.66 -40.14 -36.60
N ARG A 36 -9.23 -39.31 -35.72
CA ARG A 36 -10.69 -39.26 -35.52
C ARG A 36 -11.16 -37.82 -35.51
N ALA A 37 -11.83 -37.43 -36.61
CA ALA A 37 -12.76 -36.32 -36.58
C ALA A 37 -14.08 -36.83 -36.00
N PHE A 38 -14.72 -36.05 -35.14
CA PHE A 38 -16.13 -36.19 -34.81
C PHE A 38 -16.76 -34.82 -34.76
N ALA A 39 -17.53 -34.51 -35.81
CA ALA A 39 -18.50 -33.42 -35.77
C ALA A 39 -19.84 -34.01 -35.34
N HIS A 40 -20.43 -33.47 -34.28
CA HIS A 40 -21.86 -33.61 -34.02
C HIS A 40 -22.41 -32.25 -33.59
N ALA A 41 -23.38 -31.76 -34.34
CA ALA A 41 -24.17 -30.59 -33.96
C ALA A 41 -25.34 -31.06 -33.08
N VAL A 42 -25.60 -30.34 -31.99
CA VAL A 42 -26.83 -30.43 -31.21
C VAL A 42 -27.27 -29.01 -30.85
N SER A 43 -28.53 -28.70 -31.10
CA SER A 43 -29.16 -27.38 -30.92
C SER A 43 -29.39 -27.05 -29.42
N PRO A 44 -29.60 -25.77 -29.05
CA PRO A 44 -29.44 -25.33 -27.66
C PRO A 44 -30.65 -25.66 -26.76
N ALA A 45 -30.36 -26.11 -25.53
CA ALA A 45 -31.34 -26.21 -24.46
C ALA A 45 -31.45 -24.88 -23.68
N THR A 46 -32.67 -24.39 -23.49
CA THR A 46 -32.95 -23.10 -22.83
C THR A 46 -33.01 -23.22 -21.30
N SER A 47 -31.95 -22.82 -20.61
CA SER A 47 -31.96 -22.66 -19.14
C SER A 47 -32.28 -21.21 -18.73
N LYS A 48 -33.25 -21.04 -17.83
CA LYS A 48 -33.62 -19.73 -17.27
C LYS A 48 -32.53 -19.26 -16.29
N PRO A 49 -32.06 -18.00 -16.33
CA PRO A 49 -31.16 -17.48 -15.30
C PRO A 49 -31.90 -17.33 -13.98
N GLN A 50 -31.46 -18.04 -12.94
CA GLN A 50 -31.94 -17.80 -11.57
C GLN A 50 -31.43 -16.44 -11.06
N SER A 51 -32.30 -15.72 -10.35
CA SER A 51 -31.98 -14.41 -9.76
C SER A 51 -31.05 -14.54 -8.55
N GLN A 52 -29.74 -14.45 -8.76
CA GLN A 52 -28.80 -14.20 -7.66
C GLN A 52 -28.86 -12.73 -7.21
N SER A 53 -28.91 -12.52 -5.90
CA SER A 53 -29.23 -11.24 -5.29
C SER A 53 -28.08 -10.23 -5.40
N ARG A 54 -28.38 -9.02 -5.88
CA ARG A 54 -27.49 -7.86 -5.71
C ARG A 54 -27.52 -7.42 -4.24
N LEU A 55 -26.54 -7.85 -3.45
CA LEU A 55 -26.26 -7.24 -2.15
C LEU A 55 -26.01 -5.74 -2.34
N LYS A 56 -26.74 -4.91 -1.59
CA LYS A 56 -26.64 -3.45 -1.68
C LYS A 56 -25.37 -2.95 -1.00
N THR A 57 -24.57 -2.16 -1.70
CA THR A 57 -23.42 -1.46 -1.12
C THR A 57 -23.92 -0.47 -0.05
N GLY A 58 -23.68 -0.77 1.23
CA GLY A 58 -24.31 -0.04 2.33
C GLY A 58 -23.70 -0.24 3.72
N TYR A 59 -22.42 -0.63 3.82
CA TYR A 59 -21.73 -0.83 5.10
C TYR A 59 -20.34 -0.15 5.07
N PHE A 60 -20.28 1.10 5.52
CA PHE A 60 -19.75 1.47 6.85
C PHE A 60 -20.06 2.96 7.12
N LEU A 61 -19.89 3.40 8.38
CA LEU A 61 -20.55 4.59 8.91
C LEU A 61 -20.02 5.93 8.34
N SER A 62 -20.95 6.81 7.99
CA SER A 62 -20.73 8.26 7.98
C SER A 62 -21.31 8.85 9.27
N ASN A 63 -20.49 9.51 10.09
CA ASN A 63 -20.97 10.24 11.26
C ASN A 63 -21.97 11.32 10.85
N LYS A 64 -23.22 11.20 11.32
CA LYS A 64 -24.27 12.22 11.22
C LYS A 64 -24.62 12.74 12.61
N LEU A 65 -23.84 13.70 13.11
CA LEU A 65 -24.20 14.50 14.27
C LEU A 65 -23.93 15.99 13.99
N LEU A 66 -24.98 16.67 13.52
CA LEU A 66 -25.46 18.01 13.92
C LEU A 66 -26.23 18.68 12.75
N PRO A 67 -27.31 19.42 13.04
CA PRO A 67 -28.17 20.03 12.02
C PRO A 67 -27.61 21.35 11.49
N ARG A 68 -28.09 21.76 10.31
CA ARG A 68 -27.73 23.01 9.64
C ARG A 68 -28.77 24.09 9.96
N ALA A 69 -28.37 25.11 10.71
CA ALA A 69 -29.13 26.36 10.78
C ALA A 69 -29.13 27.09 9.42
N GLN A 70 -30.20 27.83 9.13
CA GLN A 70 -30.30 28.73 7.99
C GLN A 70 -30.87 30.07 8.47
N ASP A 71 -30.10 31.13 8.30
CA ASP A 71 -30.55 32.51 8.49
C ASP A 71 -30.52 33.25 7.15
N GLY A 72 -31.38 34.28 7.00
CA GLY A 72 -31.22 35.32 5.97
C GLY A 72 -32.43 35.57 5.06
N THR A 73 -33.50 36.17 5.61
CA THR A 73 -34.51 36.90 4.80
C THR A 73 -34.97 38.17 5.51
N PRO A 74 -34.68 39.37 4.98
CA PRO A 74 -35.44 40.58 5.27
C PRO A 74 -36.60 40.76 4.27
N SER A 75 -37.63 41.49 4.66
CA SER A 75 -38.81 41.82 3.84
C SER A 75 -38.97 43.35 3.73
N LYS A 76 -39.55 43.85 2.62
CA LYS A 76 -40.70 44.79 2.63
C LYS A 76 -41.14 45.30 1.23
N HIS A 77 -42.41 45.03 0.91
CA HIS A 77 -43.47 45.92 0.35
C HIS A 77 -43.29 46.85 -0.89
N PHE A 78 -44.36 46.82 -1.71
CA PHE A 78 -44.99 47.91 -2.50
C PHE A 78 -44.22 48.48 -3.74
N ALA A 79 -44.88 49.02 -4.80
CA ALA A 79 -46.24 48.84 -5.33
C ALA A 79 -46.41 49.52 -6.72
N GLY A 80 -47.45 49.13 -7.47
CA GLY A 80 -47.97 49.82 -8.68
C GLY A 80 -47.24 49.47 -9.99
N SER A 81 -47.78 49.76 -11.19
CA SER A 81 -49.17 50.08 -11.59
C SER A 81 -49.25 50.14 -13.13
N THR A 82 -50.20 49.45 -13.79
CA THR A 82 -51.00 49.89 -14.99
C THR A 82 -51.69 48.72 -15.73
N VAL A 83 -52.87 49.04 -16.28
CA VAL A 83 -53.89 48.26 -17.04
C VAL A 83 -54.65 49.33 -17.89
N PRO A 84 -55.29 49.09 -19.07
CA PRO A 84 -55.82 47.87 -19.72
C PRO A 84 -55.17 47.56 -21.10
N ASP A 85 -55.59 46.59 -21.95
CA ASP A 85 -56.69 45.58 -21.94
C ASP A 85 -56.14 44.24 -22.57
N GLY A 86 -56.85 43.22 -23.10
CA GLY A 86 -58.27 42.97 -23.48
C GLY A 86 -58.45 42.83 -25.01
N VAL A 87 -59.40 42.06 -25.57
CA VAL A 87 -60.40 41.10 -25.02
C VAL A 87 -60.61 39.99 -26.07
N GLY A 88 -60.85 38.71 -25.70
CA GLY A 88 -61.02 37.61 -26.67
C GLY A 88 -61.48 36.27 -26.11
N ALA A 89 -62.79 36.00 -26.17
CA ALA A 89 -63.53 34.90 -25.55
C ALA A 89 -62.96 33.45 -25.66
N SER A 90 -62.87 32.81 -24.48
CA SER A 90 -63.14 31.39 -24.14
C SER A 90 -63.27 30.31 -25.24
N THR A 91 -62.51 29.22 -25.08
CA THR A 91 -63.06 27.85 -25.05
C THR A 91 -62.26 26.99 -24.08
N ALA A 92 -62.87 25.98 -23.47
CA ALA A 92 -62.21 25.09 -22.52
C ALA A 92 -61.71 23.81 -23.21
N ASP A 93 -60.55 23.28 -22.78
CA ASP A 93 -60.03 21.98 -23.23
C ASP A 93 -59.49 21.15 -22.05
N GLN A 94 -59.37 19.84 -22.25
CA GLN A 94 -59.57 18.83 -21.20
C GLN A 94 -58.31 18.40 -20.44
N PRO A 95 -58.45 17.92 -19.19
CA PRO A 95 -57.37 17.24 -18.48
C PRO A 95 -56.98 15.94 -19.20
N ASN A 96 -55.77 15.92 -19.76
CA ASN A 96 -55.22 14.85 -20.61
C ASN A 96 -55.38 13.44 -19.99
N GLN A 97 -56.42 12.73 -20.44
CA GLN A 97 -57.00 11.57 -19.76
C GLN A 97 -56.30 10.23 -20.07
N ASP A 98 -55.11 10.27 -20.69
CA ASP A 98 -54.50 9.07 -21.25
C ASP A 98 -53.82 8.17 -20.19
N LEU A 99 -54.37 6.97 -19.99
CA LEU A 99 -53.99 6.02 -18.93
C LEU A 99 -52.48 5.68 -18.94
N PRO A 100 -51.85 5.49 -17.76
CA PRO A 100 -50.39 5.39 -17.64
C PRO A 100 -49.75 4.21 -18.39
N HIS A 101 -50.52 3.15 -18.70
CA HIS A 101 -50.03 2.05 -19.55
C HIS A 101 -49.78 2.53 -20.99
N ARG A 102 -50.67 3.36 -21.56
CA ARG A 102 -50.60 3.81 -22.96
C ARG A 102 -49.43 4.77 -23.15
N ARG A 103 -49.18 5.66 -22.17
CA ARG A 103 -47.97 6.50 -22.11
C ARG A 103 -46.67 5.67 -22.08
N ARG A 104 -46.63 4.59 -21.27
CA ARG A 104 -45.49 3.64 -21.27
C ARG A 104 -45.32 2.89 -22.59
N GLN A 105 -46.42 2.60 -23.29
CA GLN A 105 -46.40 1.94 -24.60
C GLN A 105 -45.89 2.88 -25.70
N ALA A 106 -46.32 4.15 -25.70
CA ALA A 106 -45.78 5.20 -26.58
C ALA A 106 -44.27 5.43 -26.33
N ALA A 107 -43.85 5.55 -25.08
CA ALA A 107 -42.43 5.69 -24.73
C ALA A 107 -41.58 4.48 -25.20
N ARG A 108 -42.10 3.24 -25.07
CA ARG A 108 -41.47 2.05 -25.62
C ARG A 108 -41.42 2.04 -27.15
N ARG A 109 -42.45 2.55 -27.82
CA ARG A 109 -42.50 2.64 -29.29
C ARG A 109 -41.45 3.64 -29.80
N ASN A 110 -41.36 4.82 -29.17
CA ASN A 110 -40.34 5.81 -29.50
C ASN A 110 -38.91 5.32 -29.21
N ALA A 111 -38.71 4.52 -28.16
CA ALA A 111 -37.42 3.87 -27.88
C ALA A 111 -37.05 2.78 -28.90
N ALA A 112 -38.01 2.23 -29.65
CA ALA A 112 -37.78 1.24 -30.69
C ALA A 112 -37.51 1.85 -32.09
N THR A 113 -37.88 3.11 -32.32
CA THR A 113 -37.60 3.82 -33.58
C THR A 113 -36.17 4.38 -33.66
N THR A 114 -35.44 4.43 -32.55
CA THR A 114 -34.05 4.92 -32.49
C THR A 114 -33.10 3.84 -33.03
N ILE A 115 -32.75 3.93 -34.30
CA ILE A 115 -31.76 3.05 -34.96
C ILE A 115 -30.40 3.18 -34.23
N PRO A 116 -29.80 2.07 -33.74
CA PRO A 116 -28.46 2.11 -33.16
C PRO A 116 -27.41 2.44 -34.23
N ASN A 117 -26.55 3.42 -33.95
CA ASN A 117 -25.44 3.78 -34.83
C ASN A 117 -24.33 2.69 -34.68
N PRO A 118 -23.95 1.95 -35.73
CA PRO A 118 -23.16 0.71 -35.60
C PRO A 118 -21.67 0.89 -35.23
N SER A 119 -21.29 2.08 -34.78
CA SER A 119 -19.93 2.46 -34.36
C SER A 119 -19.75 2.50 -32.83
N ALA A 120 -20.76 2.12 -32.04
CA ALA A 120 -20.79 2.31 -30.59
C ALA A 120 -20.65 1.03 -29.72
N GLU A 121 -20.58 -0.18 -30.30
CA GLU A 121 -20.54 -1.45 -29.56
C GLU A 121 -19.15 -2.12 -29.53
N SER A 122 -18.18 -1.49 -28.87
CA SER A 122 -16.93 -2.16 -28.48
C SER A 122 -16.33 -1.70 -27.14
N THR A 123 -17.09 -0.94 -26.34
CA THR A 123 -16.72 -0.51 -24.97
C THR A 123 -16.87 -1.65 -23.95
N GLY A 124 -16.10 -2.72 -24.13
CA GLY A 124 -15.95 -3.80 -23.15
C GLY A 124 -15.54 -3.23 -21.80
N ALA A 125 -16.44 -3.37 -20.80
CA ALA A 125 -16.46 -2.67 -19.51
C ALA A 125 -15.13 -2.00 -19.11
N GLU A 126 -15.06 -0.69 -19.32
CA GLU A 126 -13.82 0.08 -19.11
C GLU A 126 -13.39 -0.02 -17.64
N ASN A 127 -12.25 -0.69 -17.39
CA ASN A 127 -11.77 -1.00 -16.04
C ASN A 127 -11.08 0.21 -15.40
N THR A 128 -11.83 1.31 -15.30
CA THR A 128 -11.42 2.56 -14.66
C THR A 128 -11.15 2.33 -13.17
N LEU A 129 -9.87 2.36 -12.80
CA LEU A 129 -9.46 2.39 -11.40
C LEU A 129 -9.97 3.69 -10.74
N PRO A 130 -10.37 3.65 -9.46
CA PRO A 130 -10.92 4.83 -8.79
C PRO A 130 -9.92 6.00 -8.76
N PRO A 131 -10.39 7.26 -8.82
CA PRO A 131 -9.53 8.42 -8.94
C PRO A 131 -8.59 8.62 -7.74
N ASP A 132 -7.37 9.09 -8.04
CA ASP A 132 -6.31 9.38 -7.07
C ASP A 132 -6.80 10.42 -6.05
N ALA A 133 -6.51 10.24 -4.76
CA ALA A 133 -6.94 11.15 -3.68
C ALA A 133 -6.46 12.59 -3.91
N SER A 134 -5.29 12.75 -4.53
CA SER A 134 -4.78 14.03 -5.00
C SER A 134 -5.76 14.69 -5.97
N SER A 135 -6.21 13.95 -7.00
CA SER A 135 -7.14 14.46 -8.02
C SER A 135 -8.54 14.80 -7.48
N THR A 136 -9.02 14.08 -6.45
CA THR A 136 -10.27 14.45 -5.77
C THR A 136 -10.13 15.75 -4.98
N LEU A 137 -9.03 15.95 -4.24
CA LEU A 137 -8.77 17.21 -3.53
C LEU A 137 -8.56 18.37 -4.50
N THR A 138 -7.84 18.15 -5.60
CA THR A 138 -7.71 19.13 -6.69
C THR A 138 -9.08 19.53 -7.25
N THR A 139 -9.99 18.57 -7.45
CA THR A 139 -11.34 18.85 -7.97
C THR A 139 -12.21 19.61 -6.95
N GLU A 140 -12.20 19.22 -5.68
CA GLU A 140 -12.88 19.99 -4.62
C GLU A 140 -12.31 21.41 -4.49
N SER A 141 -10.99 21.59 -4.63
CA SER A 141 -10.35 22.92 -4.57
C SER A 141 -10.87 23.88 -5.65
N THR A 142 -11.28 23.35 -6.82
CA THR A 142 -11.84 24.17 -7.91
C THR A 142 -13.26 24.68 -7.66
N LYS A 143 -13.96 24.17 -6.63
CA LYS A 143 -15.27 24.70 -6.17
C LYS A 143 -15.12 25.97 -5.32
N HIS A 144 -13.92 26.31 -4.89
CA HIS A 144 -13.62 27.49 -4.08
C HIS A 144 -13.03 28.64 -4.92
N PRO A 145 -13.32 29.91 -4.59
CA PRO A 145 -12.79 31.05 -5.33
C PRO A 145 -11.26 31.12 -5.23
N VAL A 146 -10.62 31.69 -6.26
CA VAL A 146 -9.17 31.61 -6.50
C VAL A 146 -8.34 32.06 -5.28
N ASN A 147 -8.79 33.12 -4.61
CA ASN A 147 -8.07 33.74 -3.48
C ASN A 147 -8.36 33.09 -2.13
N SER A 148 -9.19 32.03 -2.06
CA SER A 148 -9.56 31.39 -0.79
C SER A 148 -8.38 30.63 -0.15
N LEU A 149 -8.09 30.89 1.12
CA LEU A 149 -7.13 30.10 1.91
C LEU A 149 -7.48 28.60 1.89
N ARG A 150 -8.76 28.25 1.97
CA ARG A 150 -9.25 26.85 1.89
C ARG A 150 -8.91 26.19 0.55
N ARG A 151 -8.89 26.94 -0.55
CA ARG A 151 -8.43 26.45 -1.86
C ARG A 151 -6.92 26.21 -1.85
N GLN A 152 -6.14 27.15 -1.33
CA GLN A 152 -4.67 27.03 -1.28
C GLN A 152 -4.24 25.86 -0.39
N VAL A 153 -4.81 25.73 0.81
CA VAL A 153 -4.56 24.58 1.70
C VAL A 153 -4.96 23.26 1.04
N SER A 154 -6.13 23.18 0.38
CA SER A 154 -6.53 21.96 -0.35
C SER A 154 -5.58 21.61 -1.51
N LEU A 155 -5.05 22.60 -2.22
CA LEU A 155 -4.06 22.40 -3.28
C LEU A 155 -2.71 21.90 -2.73
N LEU A 156 -2.21 22.48 -1.64
CA LEU A 156 -0.97 22.02 -0.98
C LEU A 156 -1.13 20.61 -0.40
N LEU A 157 -2.26 20.33 0.28
CA LEU A 157 -2.60 18.97 0.72
C LEU A 157 -2.76 17.99 -0.45
N SER A 158 -3.16 18.45 -1.65
CA SER A 158 -3.22 17.57 -2.81
C SER A 158 -1.83 17.16 -3.35
N LEU A 159 -0.75 17.88 -3.01
CA LEU A 159 0.63 17.47 -3.31
C LEU A 159 1.10 16.29 -2.42
N SER A 160 0.73 16.29 -1.13
CA SER A 160 1.22 15.30 -0.16
C SER A 160 0.61 13.90 -0.30
N LYS A 161 -0.34 13.71 -1.25
CA LYS A 161 -1.09 12.46 -1.51
C LYS A 161 -1.59 11.82 -0.19
N PRO A 162 -2.48 12.47 0.58
CA PRO A 162 -2.68 12.17 2.01
C PRO A 162 -3.03 10.72 2.33
N ARG A 163 -3.81 10.01 1.50
CA ARG A 163 -4.08 8.57 1.71
C ARG A 163 -2.81 7.70 1.69
N LEU A 164 -1.83 8.04 0.85
CA LEU A 164 -0.54 7.34 0.78
C LEU A 164 0.34 7.74 1.97
N THR A 165 0.41 9.03 2.29
CA THR A 165 1.20 9.52 3.43
C THR A 165 0.70 8.98 4.77
N VAL A 166 -0.62 8.85 4.98
CA VAL A 166 -1.17 8.18 6.18
C VAL A 166 -0.73 6.71 6.27
N LEU A 167 -0.74 5.96 5.16
CA LEU A 167 -0.24 4.58 5.14
C LEU A 167 1.26 4.51 5.46
N VAL A 168 2.07 5.43 4.91
CA VAL A 168 3.52 5.52 5.21
C VAL A 168 3.76 5.81 6.68
N VAL A 169 3.02 6.74 7.28
CA VAL A 169 3.10 7.06 8.71
C VAL A 169 2.71 5.86 9.57
N LEU A 170 1.61 5.18 9.25
CA LEU A 170 1.21 3.94 9.95
C LEU A 170 2.29 2.85 9.88
N THR A 171 3.00 2.72 8.75
CA THR A 171 4.12 1.76 8.63
C THR A 171 5.37 2.13 9.43
N ALA A 172 5.48 3.37 9.94
CA ALA A 172 6.47 3.77 10.95
C ALA A 172 5.93 3.61 12.38
N MET A 173 4.62 3.83 12.60
CA MET A 173 4.00 3.66 13.93
C MET A 173 3.98 2.20 14.40
N VAL A 174 3.73 1.23 13.51
CA VAL A 174 3.61 -0.18 13.93
C VAL A 174 4.92 -0.74 14.49
N PRO A 175 6.11 -0.52 13.88
CA PRO A 175 7.38 -0.95 14.47
C PRO A 175 7.71 -0.28 15.81
N TYR A 176 7.37 1.00 15.98
CA TYR A 176 7.48 1.71 17.26
C TYR A 176 6.64 0.99 18.33
N ALA A 177 5.37 0.70 18.05
CA ALA A 177 4.48 -0.02 18.96
C ALA A 177 4.86 -1.50 19.17
N LEU A 178 5.51 -2.14 18.20
CA LEU A 178 6.01 -3.52 18.29
C LEU A 178 7.33 -3.66 19.03
N TYR A 179 8.09 -2.58 19.23
CA TYR A 179 9.41 -2.62 19.86
C TYR A 179 9.37 -3.31 21.25
N PRO A 180 10.28 -4.26 21.56
CA PRO A 180 10.34 -4.92 22.85
C PRO A 180 10.93 -3.96 23.89
N VAL A 181 10.07 -3.18 24.55
CA VAL A 181 10.49 -2.23 25.59
C VAL A 181 11.07 -2.99 26.80
N PRO A 182 12.27 -2.65 27.30
CA PRO A 182 12.87 -3.29 28.47
C PRO A 182 12.03 -3.16 29.74
N ALA A 183 12.14 -4.14 30.63
CA ALA A 183 11.36 -4.19 31.88
C ALA A 183 11.55 -2.95 32.77
N PHE A 184 12.76 -2.37 32.82
CA PHE A 184 13.06 -1.18 33.62
C PHE A 184 12.38 0.12 33.12
N LEU A 185 11.87 0.15 31.88
CA LEU A 185 11.00 1.23 31.41
C LEU A 185 9.52 0.88 31.59
N SER A 186 9.13 -0.39 31.68
CA SER A 186 7.73 -0.77 31.85
C SER A 186 7.21 -0.29 33.20
N PRO A 187 6.09 0.48 33.26
CA PRO A 187 5.50 0.82 34.55
C PRO A 187 5.11 -0.46 35.30
N SER A 188 5.40 -0.49 36.59
CA SER A 188 5.18 -1.65 37.48
C SER A 188 3.72 -1.82 37.94
N ILE A 189 2.79 -1.03 37.41
CA ILE A 189 1.42 -0.93 37.92
C ILE A 189 0.40 -1.13 36.79
N GLY A 190 -0.02 -2.38 36.58
CA GLY A 190 -1.33 -2.80 36.03
C GLY A 190 -1.75 -2.37 34.62
N LEU A 191 -1.88 -1.06 34.37
CA LEU A 191 -2.59 -0.46 33.23
C LEU A 191 -1.71 0.51 32.41
N ASP A 192 -2.27 0.97 31.29
CA ASP A 192 -1.83 2.12 30.49
C ASP A 192 -0.47 2.04 29.74
N THR A 193 -0.48 1.17 28.72
CA THR A 193 0.34 1.28 27.46
C THR A 193 1.86 1.04 27.55
N PRO A 194 2.54 0.68 26.44
CA PRO A 194 4.00 0.56 26.44
C PRO A 194 4.67 1.93 26.65
N SER A 195 5.72 1.94 27.48
CA SER A 195 6.45 3.10 27.98
C SER A 195 7.44 3.71 26.98
N LEU A 196 6.91 4.06 25.81
CA LEU A 196 7.57 4.87 24.79
C LEU A 196 6.90 6.24 24.76
N SER A 197 7.65 7.31 24.54
CA SER A 197 7.13 8.67 24.71
C SER A 197 6.03 8.98 23.69
N PRO A 198 4.86 9.48 24.14
CA PRO A 198 3.86 10.02 23.24
C PRO A 198 4.40 11.20 22.41
N LEU A 199 5.32 12.00 22.96
CA LEU A 199 5.94 13.15 22.30
C LEU A 199 6.77 12.70 21.09
N THR A 200 7.70 11.77 21.29
CA THR A 200 8.52 11.18 20.22
C THR A 200 7.64 10.54 19.14
N LEU A 201 6.55 9.87 19.52
CA LEU A 201 5.58 9.35 18.55
C LEU A 201 4.89 10.46 17.74
N THR A 202 4.57 11.62 18.33
CA THR A 202 4.03 12.77 17.57
C THR A 202 5.05 13.39 16.62
N PHE A 203 6.32 13.48 16.98
CA PHE A 203 7.36 14.00 16.09
C PHE A 203 7.78 12.98 15.02
N LEU A 204 7.84 11.69 15.33
CA LEU A 204 8.00 10.59 14.37
C LEU A 204 6.89 10.63 13.31
N THR A 205 5.63 10.74 13.73
CA THR A 205 4.48 10.72 12.81
C THR A 205 4.37 11.99 11.97
N THR A 206 4.50 13.18 12.57
CA THR A 206 4.45 14.45 11.83
C THR A 206 5.68 14.66 10.95
N GLY A 207 6.88 14.36 11.44
CA GLY A 207 8.12 14.42 10.68
C GLY A 207 8.14 13.46 9.49
N THR A 208 7.70 12.22 9.68
CA THR A 208 7.53 11.24 8.59
C THR A 208 6.46 11.69 7.59
N ALA A 209 5.36 12.28 8.06
CA ALA A 209 4.32 12.84 7.18
C ALA A 209 4.85 13.98 6.30
N LEU A 210 5.66 14.87 6.87
CA LEU A 210 6.29 15.99 6.16
C LEU A 210 7.37 15.51 5.16
N CYS A 211 8.20 14.54 5.55
CA CYS A 211 9.15 13.90 4.63
C CYS A 211 8.43 13.22 3.44
N SER A 212 7.36 12.47 3.71
CA SER A 212 6.51 11.88 2.67
C SER A 212 5.84 12.97 1.81
N ALA A 213 5.36 14.07 2.40
CA ALA A 213 4.76 15.18 1.65
C ALA A 213 5.77 15.83 0.68
N SER A 214 7.01 16.06 1.13
CA SER A 214 8.11 16.56 0.30
C SER A 214 8.43 15.61 -0.86
N ALA A 215 8.70 14.33 -0.55
CA ALA A 215 9.02 13.31 -1.55
C ALA A 215 7.90 13.17 -2.61
N ASN A 216 6.64 13.24 -2.19
CA ASN A 216 5.49 13.19 -3.10
C ASN A 216 5.34 14.45 -3.97
N ALA A 217 5.62 15.64 -3.43
CA ALA A 217 5.61 16.90 -4.18
C ALA A 217 6.73 16.94 -5.22
N LEU A 218 7.96 16.53 -4.85
CA LEU A 218 9.09 16.41 -5.78
C LEU A 218 8.80 15.41 -6.90
N ASN A 219 8.20 14.26 -6.59
CA ASN A 219 7.75 13.30 -7.62
C ASN A 219 6.75 13.94 -8.59
N MET A 220 5.81 14.79 -8.15
CA MET A 220 4.87 15.46 -9.07
C MET A 220 5.55 16.52 -9.95
N LEU A 221 6.59 17.19 -9.45
CA LEU A 221 7.40 18.12 -10.25
C LEU A 221 8.19 17.36 -11.34
N TYR A 222 8.88 16.27 -10.98
CA TYR A 222 9.62 15.45 -11.93
C TYR A 222 8.75 14.73 -12.97
N GLU A 223 7.53 14.31 -12.62
CA GLU A 223 6.65 13.56 -13.52
C GLU A 223 5.67 14.41 -14.32
N LEU A 224 5.68 15.76 -14.19
CA LEU A 224 4.68 16.68 -14.73
C LEU A 224 4.25 16.41 -16.19
N ALA A 225 5.20 16.35 -17.12
CA ALA A 225 4.94 16.13 -18.55
C ALA A 225 4.54 14.68 -18.92
N TRP A 226 4.68 13.75 -17.98
CA TRP A 226 4.33 12.33 -18.12
C TRP A 226 2.97 12.03 -17.47
N ASP A 227 2.70 12.63 -16.30
CA ASP A 227 1.40 12.61 -15.63
C ASP A 227 0.28 13.19 -16.51
N ALA A 228 0.59 14.24 -17.29
CA ALA A 228 -0.31 14.80 -18.29
C ALA A 228 -0.84 13.78 -19.32
N LYS A 229 -0.12 12.68 -19.54
CA LYS A 229 -0.40 11.68 -20.59
C LYS A 229 -1.10 10.42 -20.07
N MET A 230 -1.23 10.25 -18.75
CA MET A 230 -1.92 9.09 -18.14
C MET A 230 -3.37 9.43 -17.76
N THR A 231 -4.26 8.42 -17.79
CA THR A 231 -5.67 8.59 -17.42
C THR A 231 -5.84 8.88 -15.93
N ARG A 232 -5.03 8.21 -15.09
CA ARG A 232 -5.10 8.32 -13.63
C ARG A 232 -4.53 9.61 -13.07
N THR A 233 -3.61 10.28 -13.77
CA THR A 233 -2.82 11.40 -13.19
C THR A 233 -2.90 12.73 -13.94
N ARG A 234 -3.52 12.79 -15.12
CA ARG A 234 -3.81 14.06 -15.83
C ARG A 234 -4.59 15.11 -15.01
N ASN A 235 -5.28 14.68 -13.96
CA ASN A 235 -6.08 15.53 -13.07
C ASN A 235 -5.30 16.06 -11.83
N ARG A 236 -3.98 15.89 -11.76
CA ARG A 236 -3.11 16.40 -10.67
C ARG A 236 -3.03 17.94 -10.64
N PRO A 237 -2.71 18.55 -9.48
CA PRO A 237 -2.79 20.01 -9.30
C PRO A 237 -1.81 20.78 -10.20
N LEU A 238 -0.58 20.26 -10.36
CA LEU A 238 0.44 20.87 -11.22
C LEU A 238 0.11 20.69 -12.71
N VAL A 239 -0.31 19.49 -13.12
CA VAL A 239 -0.71 19.19 -14.52
C VAL A 239 -1.83 20.12 -14.99
N ARG A 240 -2.79 20.43 -14.12
CA ARG A 240 -3.91 21.33 -14.40
C ARG A 240 -3.55 22.82 -14.28
N GLY A 241 -2.29 23.19 -14.00
CA GLY A 241 -1.85 24.57 -13.79
C GLY A 241 -2.49 25.26 -12.57
N LEU A 242 -3.12 24.51 -11.66
CA LEU A 242 -3.87 25.06 -10.51
C LEU A 242 -2.95 25.53 -9.38
N LEU A 243 -1.70 25.10 -9.40
CA LEU A 243 -0.62 25.55 -8.54
C LEU A 243 0.64 25.71 -9.39
N SER A 244 1.44 26.76 -9.16
CA SER A 244 2.69 26.95 -9.90
C SER A 244 3.81 26.07 -9.36
N GLU A 245 4.70 25.62 -10.26
CA GLU A 245 5.84 24.76 -9.93
C GLU A 245 6.72 25.36 -8.82
N ARG A 246 6.98 26.68 -8.88
CA ARG A 246 7.73 27.40 -7.83
C ARG A 246 7.08 27.26 -6.45
N ARG A 247 5.74 27.29 -6.34
CA ARG A 247 5.04 27.10 -5.06
C ARG A 247 5.12 25.66 -4.55
N ALA A 248 5.02 24.67 -5.44
CA ALA A 248 5.20 23.27 -5.06
C ALA A 248 6.65 22.92 -4.68
N LEU A 249 7.64 23.55 -5.32
CA LEU A 249 9.05 23.42 -4.95
C LEU A 249 9.33 24.03 -3.57
N VAL A 250 8.85 25.25 -3.31
CA VAL A 250 8.96 25.87 -1.97
C VAL A 250 8.25 25.02 -0.91
N PHE A 251 7.04 24.50 -1.18
CA PHE A 251 6.36 23.56 -0.28
C PHE A 251 7.19 22.30 -0.02
N ALA A 252 7.78 21.70 -1.05
CA ALA A 252 8.61 20.50 -0.91
C ALA A 252 9.88 20.76 -0.08
N ILE A 253 10.54 21.89 -0.31
CA ILE A 253 11.75 22.30 0.43
C ILE A 253 11.40 22.57 1.90
N LEU A 254 10.35 23.34 2.18
CA LEU A 254 9.90 23.62 3.55
C LEU A 254 9.51 22.33 4.28
N ALA A 255 8.73 21.44 3.64
CA ALA A 255 8.34 20.16 4.23
C ALA A 255 9.53 19.19 4.43
N ALA A 256 10.60 19.29 3.63
CA ALA A 256 11.83 18.55 3.88
C ALA A 256 12.55 19.09 5.13
N PHE A 257 12.77 20.41 5.21
CA PHE A 257 13.49 21.00 6.34
C PHE A 257 12.72 20.88 7.67
N THR A 258 11.42 21.13 7.70
CA THR A 258 10.62 20.96 8.93
C THR A 258 10.43 19.50 9.30
N GLY A 259 10.26 18.61 8.31
CA GLY A 259 10.13 17.17 8.55
C GLY A 259 11.41 16.54 9.09
N VAL A 260 12.54 16.75 8.42
CA VAL A 260 13.85 16.23 8.85
C VAL A 260 14.32 16.93 10.12
N GLY A 261 14.10 18.24 10.27
CA GLY A 261 14.45 18.99 11.48
C GLY A 261 13.70 18.48 12.72
N GLY A 262 12.38 18.28 12.63
CA GLY A 262 11.60 17.71 13.74
C GLY A 262 12.08 16.31 14.13
N LEU A 263 12.41 15.46 13.16
CA LEU A 263 13.00 14.14 13.45
C LEU A 263 14.42 14.24 14.05
N TYR A 264 15.18 15.29 13.75
CA TYR A 264 16.55 15.46 14.25
C TYR A 264 16.59 15.88 15.71
N PHE A 265 15.76 16.87 16.09
CA PHE A 265 15.74 17.43 17.44
C PHE A 265 14.90 16.62 18.43
N GLU A 266 13.79 16.01 17.98
CA GLU A 266 12.74 15.46 18.85
C GLU A 266 12.54 13.94 18.67
N VAL A 267 13.41 13.25 17.90
CA VAL A 267 13.38 11.78 17.75
C VAL A 267 14.80 11.19 17.82
N ASN A 268 15.64 11.40 16.80
CA ASN A 268 17.10 11.26 16.85
C ASN A 268 17.74 11.52 15.46
N PRO A 269 19.06 11.85 15.41
CA PRO A 269 19.80 12.04 14.16
C PRO A 269 19.74 10.86 13.18
N THR A 270 19.66 9.61 13.66
CA THR A 270 19.57 8.41 12.82
C THR A 270 18.24 8.37 12.05
N VAL A 271 17.12 8.63 12.71
CA VAL A 271 15.79 8.72 12.09
C VAL A 271 15.68 9.92 11.14
N ALA A 272 16.29 11.06 11.49
CA ALA A 272 16.39 12.22 10.60
C ALA A 272 17.18 11.92 9.32
N PHE A 273 18.33 11.25 9.45
CA PHE A 273 19.13 10.80 8.31
C PHE A 273 18.35 9.82 7.43
N LEU A 274 17.66 8.83 8.01
CA LEU A 274 16.79 7.92 7.27
C LEU A 274 15.68 8.67 6.52
N GLY A 275 15.04 9.67 7.16
CA GLY A 275 14.02 10.53 6.52
C GLY A 275 14.56 11.30 5.32
N ALA A 276 15.70 11.99 5.49
CA ALA A 276 16.38 12.73 4.44
C ALA A 276 16.84 11.83 3.28
N ALA A 277 17.45 10.68 3.61
CA ALA A 277 17.85 9.66 2.65
C ALA A 277 16.65 9.11 1.87
N ASN A 278 15.49 8.92 2.51
CA ASN A 278 14.28 8.46 1.83
C ASN A 278 13.73 9.50 0.83
N ILE A 279 13.76 10.79 1.18
CA ILE A 279 13.41 11.88 0.23
C ILE A 279 14.35 11.84 -0.98
N ALA A 280 15.66 11.77 -0.75
CA ALA A 280 16.68 11.73 -1.80
C ALA A 280 16.55 10.48 -2.68
N LEU A 281 16.33 9.31 -2.09
CA LEU A 281 16.17 8.04 -2.79
C LEU A 281 14.88 8.03 -3.63
N TYR A 282 13.76 8.55 -3.11
CA TYR A 282 12.49 8.58 -3.82
C TYR A 282 12.48 9.59 -4.98
N ALA A 283 12.90 10.82 -4.73
CA ALA A 283 12.85 11.90 -5.70
C ALA A 283 14.04 11.84 -6.69
N GLY A 284 15.26 11.64 -6.19
CA GLY A 284 16.50 11.68 -6.97
C GLY A 284 16.87 10.39 -7.68
N VAL A 285 16.49 9.21 -7.16
CA VAL A 285 16.89 7.91 -7.74
C VAL A 285 15.69 7.15 -8.33
N TYR A 286 14.69 6.82 -7.51
CA TYR A 286 13.53 6.02 -7.91
C TYR A 286 12.75 6.69 -9.04
N THR A 287 12.38 7.96 -8.87
CA THR A 287 11.54 8.69 -9.83
C THR A 287 12.13 8.77 -11.24
N PRO A 288 13.38 9.26 -11.46
CA PRO A 288 13.99 9.21 -12.79
C PRO A 288 14.25 7.79 -13.29
N MET A 289 14.59 6.83 -12.41
CA MET A 289 14.86 5.45 -12.84
C MET A 289 13.63 4.77 -13.47
N LYS A 290 12.39 5.20 -13.20
CA LYS A 290 11.18 4.74 -13.92
C LYS A 290 11.30 4.90 -15.45
N ARG A 291 12.13 5.82 -15.94
CA ARG A 291 12.47 6.00 -17.37
C ARG A 291 13.66 5.12 -17.80
N VAL A 292 14.64 4.94 -16.91
CA VAL A 292 15.93 4.31 -17.23
C VAL A 292 15.86 2.77 -17.20
N SER A 293 15.22 2.17 -16.18
CA SER A 293 15.28 0.72 -15.92
C SER A 293 14.02 0.17 -15.23
N TRP A 294 13.74 -1.11 -15.48
CA TRP A 294 12.71 -1.89 -14.77
C TRP A 294 13.09 -2.22 -13.32
N LEU A 295 14.35 -1.97 -12.93
CA LEU A 295 14.81 -2.04 -11.54
C LEU A 295 14.22 -0.94 -10.64
N ASN A 296 13.47 0.03 -11.20
CA ASN A 296 12.80 1.07 -10.42
C ASN A 296 11.94 0.50 -9.28
N THR A 297 11.26 -0.63 -9.48
CA THR A 297 10.41 -1.24 -8.44
C THR A 297 11.21 -1.75 -7.24
N TRP A 298 12.48 -2.14 -7.41
CA TRP A 298 13.34 -2.58 -6.30
C TRP A 298 13.79 -1.40 -5.43
N VAL A 299 14.21 -0.29 -6.03
CA VAL A 299 14.55 0.92 -5.26
C VAL A 299 13.31 1.58 -4.65
N GLY A 300 12.16 1.52 -5.34
CA GLY A 300 10.86 1.88 -4.75
C GLY A 300 10.47 0.99 -3.56
N ALA A 301 10.88 -0.28 -3.55
CA ALA A 301 10.70 -1.16 -2.40
C ALA A 301 11.66 -0.84 -1.24
N ILE A 302 12.90 -0.40 -1.51
CA ILE A 302 13.81 0.12 -0.48
C ILE A 302 13.20 1.35 0.20
N VAL A 303 12.71 2.33 -0.58
CA VAL A 303 11.94 3.49 -0.06
C VAL A 303 10.79 3.03 0.84
N GLY A 304 10.05 2.00 0.45
CA GLY A 304 8.95 1.44 1.25
C GLY A 304 9.39 0.74 2.55
N GLY A 305 10.63 0.27 2.63
CA GLY A 305 11.22 -0.38 3.81
C GLY A 305 11.87 0.59 4.82
N ILE A 306 12.17 1.85 4.42
CA ILE A 306 12.79 2.84 5.32
C ILE A 306 11.84 3.33 6.45
N PRO A 307 10.55 3.66 6.22
CA PRO A 307 9.65 4.10 7.30
C PRO A 307 9.53 3.10 8.45
N PRO A 308 9.50 1.77 8.21
CA PRO A 308 9.62 0.80 9.29
C PRO A 308 10.91 0.89 10.12
N LEU A 309 12.07 1.11 9.48
CA LEU A 309 13.34 1.33 10.19
C LEU A 309 13.33 2.63 10.99
N MET A 310 12.71 3.69 10.46
CA MET A 310 12.52 4.95 11.19
C MET A 310 11.67 4.73 12.45
N GLY A 311 10.63 3.91 12.37
CA GLY A 311 9.80 3.53 13.52
C GLY A 311 10.57 2.75 14.59
N TRP A 312 11.36 1.77 14.17
CA TRP A 312 12.17 0.97 15.09
C TRP A 312 13.30 1.78 15.73
N ALA A 313 14.04 2.57 14.95
CA ALA A 313 15.15 3.41 15.44
C ALA A 313 14.67 4.60 16.29
N ALA A 314 13.40 5.00 16.19
CA ALA A 314 12.80 5.93 17.13
C ALA A 314 12.61 5.28 18.51
N ALA A 315 11.97 4.11 18.59
CA ALA A 315 11.76 3.40 19.86
C ALA A 315 13.07 2.87 20.49
N ALA A 316 14.01 2.41 19.66
CA ALA A 316 15.34 2.02 20.12
C ALA A 316 16.13 3.21 20.67
N GLY A 317 15.93 4.43 20.14
CA GLY A 317 16.56 5.65 20.65
C GLY A 317 16.10 6.05 22.05
N GLU A 318 14.89 5.68 22.47
CA GLU A 318 14.38 5.95 23.84
C GLU A 318 14.85 4.92 24.88
N SER A 319 15.33 3.76 24.42
CA SER A 319 15.80 2.65 25.25
C SER A 319 17.32 2.39 25.10
N ALA A 320 18.00 3.24 24.32
CA ALA A 320 19.44 3.21 24.12
C ALA A 320 20.18 3.56 25.42
N THR A 321 21.20 2.78 25.74
CA THR A 321 22.05 2.96 26.94
C THR A 321 23.49 3.32 26.59
N GLY A 322 23.85 3.31 25.30
CA GLY A 322 25.13 3.76 24.77
C GLY A 322 25.05 5.14 24.12
N ASP A 323 25.86 5.34 23.07
CA ASP A 323 26.06 6.63 22.39
C ASP A 323 24.84 7.13 21.57
N GLY A 324 23.75 6.35 21.48
CA GLY A 324 22.60 6.64 20.60
C GLY A 324 22.97 6.54 19.11
N SER A 325 24.06 5.84 18.79
CA SER A 325 24.66 5.85 17.46
C SER A 325 23.84 5.06 16.43
N PHE A 326 24.01 5.36 15.14
CA PHE A 326 23.35 4.58 14.07
C PHE A 326 23.69 3.08 14.10
N ARG A 327 24.82 2.70 14.74
CA ARG A 327 25.24 1.30 14.87
C ARG A 327 24.42 0.59 15.96
N GLU A 328 24.21 1.26 17.08
CA GLU A 328 23.39 0.79 18.19
C GLU A 328 21.91 0.65 17.77
N LEU A 329 21.34 1.70 17.17
CA LEU A 329 19.91 1.76 16.80
C LEU A 329 19.52 0.85 15.62
N LEU A 330 20.47 0.43 14.77
CA LEU A 330 20.17 -0.33 13.54
C LEU A 330 20.99 -1.62 13.34
N PHE A 331 22.09 -1.86 14.06
CA PHE A 331 22.99 -3.00 13.79
C PHE A 331 23.31 -3.87 15.02
N THR A 332 22.63 -3.63 16.14
CA THR A 332 22.58 -4.53 17.31
C THR A 332 21.75 -5.79 17.02
N SER A 333 21.92 -6.87 17.80
CA SER A 333 21.07 -8.08 17.75
C SER A 333 19.57 -7.73 17.73
N ASP A 334 19.19 -6.80 18.59
CA ASP A 334 17.80 -6.50 18.91
C ASP A 334 17.16 -5.64 17.79
N ALA A 335 17.99 -4.98 16.97
CA ALA A 335 17.55 -4.27 15.76
C ALA A 335 17.03 -5.21 14.67
N ALA A 336 17.21 -6.54 14.80
CA ALA A 336 16.69 -7.53 13.85
C ALA A 336 15.18 -7.42 13.64
N GLY A 337 14.40 -7.08 14.67
CA GLY A 337 12.95 -6.87 14.53
C GLY A 337 12.59 -5.72 13.59
N GLY A 338 13.35 -4.63 13.62
CA GLY A 338 13.21 -3.51 12.70
C GLY A 338 13.51 -3.91 11.26
N TRP A 339 14.59 -4.68 11.03
CA TRP A 339 14.92 -5.20 9.71
C TRP A 339 13.91 -6.21 9.18
N LEU A 340 13.30 -7.03 10.04
CA LEU A 340 12.19 -7.92 9.64
C LEU A 340 10.95 -7.12 9.20
N LEU A 341 10.62 -6.02 9.86
CA LEU A 341 9.50 -5.14 9.48
C LEU A 341 9.80 -4.37 8.20
N ALA A 342 11.04 -3.91 8.00
CA ALA A 342 11.52 -3.35 6.75
C ALA A 342 11.46 -4.37 5.60
N ALA A 343 11.90 -5.61 5.85
CA ALA A 343 11.84 -6.71 4.88
C ALA A 343 10.40 -7.11 4.53
N LEU A 344 9.46 -7.04 5.50
CA LEU A 344 8.03 -7.27 5.28
C LEU A 344 7.46 -6.22 4.31
N LEU A 345 7.68 -4.93 4.58
CA LEU A 345 7.19 -3.86 3.70
C LEU A 345 7.87 -3.87 2.33
N PHE A 346 9.17 -4.18 2.27
CA PHE A 346 9.92 -4.36 1.03
C PHE A 346 9.33 -5.52 0.20
N ALA A 347 9.15 -6.70 0.81
CA ALA A 347 8.57 -7.87 0.16
C ALA A 347 7.14 -7.62 -0.31
N TRP A 348 6.34 -6.88 0.47
CA TRP A 348 4.93 -6.60 0.16
C TRP A 348 4.74 -5.73 -1.09
N GLN A 349 5.68 -4.82 -1.40
CA GLN A 349 5.59 -4.01 -2.61
C GLN A 349 5.49 -4.86 -3.88
N PHE A 350 6.11 -6.05 -3.92
CA PHE A 350 6.18 -6.86 -5.12
C PHE A 350 4.83 -7.49 -5.53
N PRO A 351 4.14 -8.32 -4.72
CA PRO A 351 2.81 -8.81 -5.10
C PRO A 351 1.79 -7.69 -5.29
N HIS A 352 1.90 -6.59 -4.52
CA HIS A 352 1.00 -5.44 -4.67
C HIS A 352 1.21 -4.69 -5.99
N PHE A 353 2.42 -4.20 -6.24
CA PHE A 353 2.73 -3.36 -7.41
C PHE A 353 2.75 -4.16 -8.72
N MET A 354 3.28 -5.39 -8.73
CA MET A 354 3.31 -6.21 -9.95
C MET A 354 1.90 -6.61 -10.41
N ALA A 355 0.94 -6.69 -9.48
CA ALA A 355 -0.50 -6.85 -9.77
C ALA A 355 -1.17 -5.52 -10.18
N LEU A 356 -0.96 -4.44 -9.43
CA LEU A 356 -1.55 -3.12 -9.69
C LEU A 356 -1.11 -2.52 -11.04
N SER A 357 0.14 -2.75 -11.44
CA SER A 357 0.70 -2.22 -12.70
C SER A 357 0.27 -3.00 -13.94
N TRP A 358 -0.38 -4.16 -13.80
CA TRP A 358 -0.77 -5.02 -14.93
C TRP A 358 -1.93 -4.49 -15.79
N PRO A 359 -3.04 -3.95 -15.24
CA PRO A 359 -4.11 -3.35 -16.04
C PRO A 359 -3.65 -2.09 -16.79
N ILE A 360 -2.79 -1.28 -16.16
CA ILE A 360 -2.30 0.01 -16.69
C ILE A 360 -0.96 -0.10 -17.44
N ARG A 361 -0.51 -1.32 -17.76
CA ARG A 361 0.79 -1.59 -18.40
C ARG A 361 0.95 -0.88 -19.76
N GLU A 362 -0.14 -0.74 -20.52
CA GLU A 362 -0.11 -0.09 -21.82
C GLU A 362 -0.02 1.44 -21.70
N GLU A 363 -0.58 2.07 -20.65
CA GLU A 363 -0.32 3.49 -20.35
C GLU A 363 1.15 3.70 -19.98
N TYR A 364 1.75 2.83 -19.16
CA TYR A 364 3.19 2.91 -18.86
C TYR A 364 4.05 2.79 -20.12
N LYS A 365 3.70 1.88 -21.03
CA LYS A 365 4.36 1.70 -22.32
C LYS A 365 4.22 2.92 -23.23
N ALA A 366 3.01 3.45 -23.40
CA ALA A 366 2.71 4.61 -24.24
C ALA A 366 3.40 5.90 -23.75
N VAL A 367 3.51 6.08 -22.43
CA VAL A 367 4.23 7.23 -21.84
C VAL A 367 5.75 7.01 -21.84
N GLY A 368 6.23 5.77 -21.95
CA GLY A 368 7.64 5.41 -22.05
C GLY A 368 8.34 5.11 -20.71
N HIS A 369 7.59 4.69 -19.69
CA HIS A 369 8.16 4.17 -18.43
C HIS A 369 8.49 2.69 -18.57
N LYS A 370 9.72 2.28 -18.25
CA LYS A 370 10.17 0.89 -18.38
C LYS A 370 9.69 0.05 -17.18
N MET A 371 8.41 -0.29 -17.15
CA MET A 371 7.80 -1.08 -16.07
C MET A 371 7.84 -2.58 -16.38
N LEU A 372 8.16 -3.40 -15.37
CA LEU A 372 8.33 -4.84 -15.54
C LEU A 372 7.07 -5.53 -16.09
N CYS A 373 5.89 -5.00 -15.79
CA CYS A 373 4.59 -5.52 -16.24
C CYS A 373 4.39 -5.55 -17.76
N TRP A 374 5.07 -4.70 -18.54
CA TRP A 374 5.08 -4.80 -20.01
C TRP A 374 6.45 -5.22 -20.57
N VAL A 375 7.56 -4.89 -19.88
CA VAL A 375 8.91 -5.28 -20.32
C VAL A 375 9.13 -6.79 -20.25
N ASN A 376 8.58 -7.48 -19.24
CA ASN A 376 8.62 -8.94 -19.16
C ASN A 376 7.50 -9.51 -18.25
N PRO A 377 6.28 -9.76 -18.78
CA PRO A 377 5.15 -10.34 -18.04
C PRO A 377 5.49 -11.60 -17.24
N ALA A 378 6.20 -12.55 -17.85
CA ALA A 378 6.64 -13.79 -17.20
C ALA A 378 7.58 -13.56 -16.01
N ARG A 379 8.42 -12.52 -16.02
CA ARG A 379 9.26 -12.12 -14.87
C ARG A 379 8.45 -11.32 -13.85
N ASN A 380 7.55 -10.44 -14.28
CA ASN A 380 6.61 -9.70 -13.42
C ASN A 380 5.85 -10.66 -12.48
N ALA A 381 5.25 -11.71 -13.05
CA ALA A 381 4.47 -12.67 -12.29
C ALA A 381 5.33 -13.65 -11.45
N ARG A 382 6.51 -14.05 -11.93
CA ARG A 382 7.47 -14.84 -11.12
C ARG A 382 8.03 -14.07 -9.93
N VAL A 383 8.26 -12.76 -10.06
CA VAL A 383 8.73 -11.91 -8.95
C VAL A 383 7.63 -11.76 -7.91
N ALA A 384 6.39 -11.48 -8.33
CA ALA A 384 5.24 -11.44 -7.43
C ALA A 384 5.06 -12.75 -6.64
N LEU A 385 5.20 -13.91 -7.30
CA LEU A 385 5.13 -15.23 -6.65
C LEU A 385 6.25 -15.44 -5.63
N ARG A 386 7.51 -15.13 -5.97
CA ARG A 386 8.66 -15.29 -5.06
C ARG A 386 8.48 -14.53 -3.76
N TYR A 387 8.12 -13.26 -3.82
CA TYR A 387 7.90 -12.45 -2.62
C TYR A 387 6.61 -12.83 -1.88
N SER A 388 5.58 -13.34 -2.56
CA SER A 388 4.38 -13.90 -1.90
C SER A 388 4.70 -15.15 -1.06
N LEU A 389 5.62 -15.99 -1.52
CA LEU A 389 6.09 -17.17 -0.78
C LEU A 389 7.06 -16.80 0.35
N PHE A 390 7.84 -15.72 0.18
CA PHE A 390 8.80 -15.24 1.19
C PHE A 390 8.14 -14.83 2.52
N PHE A 391 6.84 -14.52 2.54
CA PHE A 391 6.12 -14.25 3.79
C PHE A 391 6.06 -15.45 4.74
N LEU A 392 6.15 -16.70 4.25
CA LEU A 392 6.11 -17.88 5.10
C LEU A 392 7.35 -17.99 6.01
N PRO A 393 8.60 -18.02 5.50
CA PRO A 393 9.78 -17.98 6.37
C PRO A 393 9.90 -16.64 7.13
N LEU A 394 9.37 -15.55 6.60
CA LEU A 394 9.38 -14.25 7.30
C LEU A 394 8.50 -14.29 8.56
N SER A 395 7.27 -14.83 8.50
CA SER A 395 6.42 -15.03 9.68
C SER A 395 7.09 -15.89 10.76
N VAL A 396 7.88 -16.90 10.35
CA VAL A 396 8.66 -17.73 11.28
C VAL A 396 9.82 -16.93 11.89
N ALA A 397 10.51 -16.11 11.11
CA ALA A 397 11.59 -15.25 11.60
C ALA A 397 11.11 -14.22 12.63
N PHE A 398 9.89 -13.68 12.49
CA PHE A 398 9.26 -12.82 13.50
C PHE A 398 9.10 -13.49 14.87
N CYS A 399 8.78 -14.80 14.87
CA CYS A 399 8.68 -15.60 16.09
C CYS A 399 10.08 -15.95 16.64
N ALA A 400 11.01 -16.34 15.76
CA ALA A 400 12.37 -16.73 16.15
C ALA A 400 13.20 -15.58 16.74
N VAL A 401 13.00 -14.34 16.27
CA VAL A 401 13.60 -13.12 16.85
C VAL A 401 12.83 -12.63 18.10
N GLY A 402 11.68 -13.22 18.42
CA GLY A 402 10.91 -12.89 19.62
C GLY A 402 10.15 -11.56 19.55
N VAL A 403 9.88 -11.04 18.36
CA VAL A 403 9.00 -9.86 18.18
C VAL A 403 7.54 -10.26 18.45
N THR A 404 7.16 -11.46 18.02
CA THR A 404 5.82 -12.04 18.18
C THR A 404 5.88 -13.43 18.80
N GLU A 405 4.79 -13.86 19.42
CA GLU A 405 4.63 -15.24 19.89
C GLU A 405 4.60 -16.26 18.73
N TRP A 406 4.94 -17.53 19.00
CA TRP A 406 4.88 -18.60 18.00
C TRP A 406 3.48 -18.85 17.42
N SER A 407 2.42 -18.43 18.12
CA SER A 407 1.06 -18.39 17.60
C SER A 407 0.92 -17.48 16.36
N PHE A 408 1.79 -16.48 16.17
CA PHE A 408 1.79 -15.61 14.99
C PHE A 408 2.18 -16.37 13.72
N ALA A 409 3.14 -17.30 13.81
CA ALA A 409 3.48 -18.16 12.68
C ALA A 409 2.24 -18.95 12.21
N VAL A 410 1.47 -19.53 13.14
CA VAL A 410 0.26 -20.31 12.85
C VAL A 410 -0.88 -19.44 12.36
N THR A 411 -1.23 -18.35 13.07
CA THR A 411 -2.39 -17.51 12.75
C THR A 411 -2.19 -16.64 11.50
N SER A 412 -0.94 -16.40 11.07
CA SER A 412 -0.65 -15.76 9.77
C SER A 412 -0.74 -16.72 8.57
N LEU A 413 -0.73 -18.06 8.78
CA LEU A 413 -0.81 -19.04 7.68
C LEU A 413 -2.01 -18.86 6.74
N PRO A 414 -3.26 -18.63 7.20
CA PRO A 414 -4.40 -18.50 6.27
C PRO A 414 -4.28 -17.29 5.34
N VAL A 415 -3.73 -16.19 5.85
CA VAL A 415 -3.55 -14.92 5.13
C VAL A 415 -2.38 -15.03 4.14
N ASN A 416 -1.26 -15.61 4.57
CA ASN A 416 -0.11 -15.91 3.72
C ASN A 416 -0.46 -16.93 2.62
N TYR A 417 -1.22 -17.98 2.97
CA TYR A 417 -1.72 -18.98 2.01
C TYR A 417 -2.65 -18.35 0.98
N TRP A 418 -3.57 -17.46 1.37
CA TRP A 418 -4.41 -16.75 0.41
C TRP A 418 -3.59 -15.91 -0.57
N LEU A 419 -2.63 -15.12 -0.08
CA LEU A 419 -1.73 -14.34 -0.91
C LEU A 419 -0.95 -15.23 -1.90
N ALA A 420 -0.32 -16.30 -1.39
CA ALA A 420 0.41 -17.27 -2.21
C ALA A 420 -0.49 -17.95 -3.25
N ARG A 421 -1.73 -18.30 -2.89
CA ARG A 421 -2.71 -18.95 -3.78
C ARG A 421 -3.14 -18.05 -4.93
N GLU A 422 -3.37 -16.75 -4.68
CA GLU A 422 -3.62 -15.79 -5.78
C GLU A 422 -2.34 -15.44 -6.55
N ALA A 423 -1.16 -15.47 -5.93
CA ALA A 423 0.11 -15.28 -6.62
C ALA A 423 0.46 -16.43 -7.58
N VAL A 424 0.15 -17.68 -7.19
CA VAL A 424 0.24 -18.85 -8.09
C VAL A 424 -0.76 -18.72 -9.25
N ARG A 425 -1.97 -18.19 -9.01
CA ARG A 425 -2.94 -17.90 -10.08
C ARG A 425 -2.46 -16.78 -11.02
N PHE A 426 -1.83 -15.74 -10.48
CA PHE A 426 -1.22 -14.65 -11.24
C PHE A 426 -0.06 -15.13 -12.11
N TRP A 427 0.80 -15.99 -11.57
CA TRP A 427 1.89 -16.63 -12.31
C TRP A 427 1.38 -17.59 -13.39
N LYS A 428 0.50 -18.55 -13.06
CA LYS A 428 -0.02 -19.55 -14.01
C LYS A 428 -0.84 -18.96 -15.17
N ASN A 429 -1.35 -17.73 -15.04
CA ASN A 429 -2.09 -17.04 -16.10
C ASN A 429 -1.36 -15.78 -16.61
N GLU A 430 -0.10 -15.54 -16.22
CA GLU A 430 0.69 -14.34 -16.53
C GLU A 430 -0.10 -13.01 -16.42
N GLY A 431 -0.94 -12.88 -15.38
CA GLY A 431 -1.80 -11.71 -15.15
C GLY A 431 -3.15 -11.69 -15.89
N PHE A 432 -3.35 -12.53 -16.90
CA PHE A 432 -4.63 -12.67 -17.61
C PHE A 432 -5.72 -13.33 -16.75
N LYS A 433 -6.94 -13.45 -17.31
CA LYS A 433 -8.14 -14.01 -16.66
C LYS A 433 -8.50 -13.36 -15.32
N GLY A 434 -8.25 -12.06 -15.17
CA GLY A 434 -8.52 -11.30 -13.95
C GLY A 434 -7.61 -11.61 -12.75
N SER A 435 -6.61 -12.50 -12.91
CA SER A 435 -5.74 -12.94 -11.81
C SER A 435 -4.97 -11.79 -11.15
N ALA A 436 -4.62 -10.74 -11.91
CA ALA A 436 -4.05 -9.51 -11.38
C ALA A 436 -4.95 -8.84 -10.31
N ARG A 437 -6.27 -8.82 -10.53
CA ARG A 437 -7.22 -8.24 -9.57
C ARG A 437 -7.34 -9.10 -8.30
N GLY A 438 -7.26 -10.43 -8.44
CA GLY A 438 -7.23 -11.36 -7.31
C GLY A 438 -6.01 -11.13 -6.41
N LEU A 439 -4.81 -11.11 -7.00
CA LEU A 439 -3.57 -10.86 -6.26
C LEU A 439 -3.53 -9.45 -5.65
N PHE A 440 -3.99 -8.43 -6.38
CA PHE A 440 -4.08 -7.07 -5.86
C PHE A 440 -4.94 -7.02 -4.58
N TRP A 441 -6.18 -7.53 -4.60
CA TRP A 441 -7.04 -7.52 -3.42
C TRP A 441 -6.51 -8.39 -2.28
N ALA A 442 -5.88 -9.53 -2.56
CA ALA A 442 -5.18 -10.32 -1.55
C ALA A 442 -4.07 -9.50 -0.87
N SER A 443 -3.22 -8.80 -1.64
CA SER A 443 -2.16 -7.95 -1.08
C SER A 443 -2.69 -6.77 -0.25
N VAL A 444 -3.81 -6.16 -0.66
CA VAL A 444 -4.45 -5.03 0.04
C VAL A 444 -4.96 -5.43 1.43
N TRP A 445 -5.52 -6.63 1.57
CA TRP A 445 -5.97 -7.15 2.86
C TRP A 445 -4.85 -7.80 3.68
N HIS A 446 -3.84 -8.38 3.03
CA HIS A 446 -2.73 -9.06 3.68
C HIS A 446 -1.96 -8.15 4.64
N LEU A 447 -1.49 -6.97 4.20
CA LEU A 447 -0.66 -6.09 5.04
C LEU A 447 -1.39 -5.60 6.31
N PRO A 448 -2.62 -5.05 6.25
CA PRO A 448 -3.34 -4.64 7.46
C PRO A 448 -3.60 -5.81 8.41
N VAL A 449 -4.00 -6.99 7.91
CA VAL A 449 -4.30 -8.15 8.77
C VAL A 449 -3.02 -8.68 9.42
N ILE A 450 -1.90 -8.77 8.69
CA ILE A 450 -0.61 -9.19 9.24
C ILE A 450 -0.09 -8.20 10.28
N MET A 451 -0.22 -6.89 10.05
CA MET A 451 0.18 -5.85 11.01
C MET A 451 -0.67 -5.89 12.29
N VAL A 452 -1.99 -6.10 12.17
CA VAL A 452 -2.89 -6.28 13.32
C VAL A 452 -2.58 -7.58 14.05
N LEU A 453 -2.35 -8.70 13.35
CA LEU A 453 -1.96 -9.97 13.99
C LEU A 453 -0.63 -9.85 14.74
N ALA A 454 0.36 -9.15 14.18
CA ALA A 454 1.65 -8.93 14.84
C ALA A 454 1.50 -8.10 16.12
N LEU A 455 0.67 -7.04 16.11
CA LEU A 455 0.35 -6.25 17.30
C LEU A 455 -0.42 -7.09 18.34
N VAL A 456 -1.46 -7.81 17.91
CA VAL A 456 -2.30 -8.67 18.77
C VAL A 456 -1.52 -9.86 19.33
N GLN A 457 -0.39 -10.24 18.76
CA GLN A 457 0.45 -11.36 19.21
C GLN A 457 1.91 -10.92 19.46
N LYS A 458 2.10 -9.65 19.84
CA LYS A 458 3.38 -9.14 20.36
C LYS A 458 3.81 -9.98 21.57
N LYS A 459 5.10 -10.32 21.63
CA LYS A 459 5.66 -11.18 22.69
C LYS A 459 5.33 -10.63 24.09
N GLY A 460 4.90 -11.51 25.00
CA GLY A 460 4.54 -11.15 26.37
C GLY A 460 3.28 -10.28 26.52
N MET A 461 2.48 -10.07 25.48
CA MET A 461 1.22 -9.31 25.62
C MET A 461 0.10 -10.17 26.20
N TRP A 462 -0.09 -11.40 25.72
CA TRP A 462 -1.13 -12.30 26.27
C TRP A 462 -0.89 -12.67 27.74
N GLY A 463 0.36 -12.84 28.17
CA GLY A 463 0.70 -13.06 29.58
C GLY A 463 0.46 -11.85 30.49
N ARG A 464 0.38 -10.63 29.95
CA ARG A 464 -0.04 -9.42 30.70
C ARG A 464 -1.56 -9.26 30.69
N VAL A 465 -2.22 -9.53 29.57
CA VAL A 465 -3.70 -9.57 29.48
C VAL A 465 -4.27 -10.64 30.41
N TRP A 466 -3.63 -11.81 30.52
CA TRP A 466 -4.04 -12.87 31.44
C TRP A 466 -3.93 -12.44 32.91
N ARG A 467 -2.76 -11.93 33.35
CA ARG A 467 -2.58 -11.40 34.71
C ARG A 467 -3.55 -10.25 35.02
N SER A 468 -3.77 -9.33 34.08
CA SER A 468 -4.75 -8.24 34.21
C SER A 468 -6.22 -8.70 34.30
N ILE A 469 -6.54 -9.96 33.96
CA ILE A 469 -7.91 -10.51 33.99
C ILE A 469 -8.09 -11.49 35.16
N VAL A 470 -7.06 -12.24 35.51
CA VAL A 470 -7.10 -13.31 36.53
C VAL A 470 -6.57 -12.83 37.89
N GLY A 471 -5.82 -11.72 37.91
CA GLY A 471 -4.95 -11.32 39.01
C GLY A 471 -3.50 -11.70 38.72
N GLU A 472 -2.57 -11.00 39.37
CA GLU A 472 -1.29 -11.60 39.71
C GLU A 472 -1.61 -12.80 40.62
N PRO A 473 -1.11 -14.03 40.38
CA PRO A 473 -0.99 -14.99 41.45
C PRO A 473 0.10 -14.47 42.39
N ASP A 474 -0.22 -14.35 43.69
CA ASP A 474 0.75 -13.93 44.70
C ASP A 474 1.81 -15.04 44.85
N LEU A 475 2.93 -14.89 44.15
CA LEU A 475 4.12 -15.73 44.30
C LEU A 475 4.97 -15.21 45.48
N GLU A 476 4.34 -15.06 46.64
CA GLU A 476 5.05 -14.86 47.91
C GLU A 476 5.53 -16.21 48.50
N ASP A 477 5.01 -17.35 48.01
CA ASP A 477 5.27 -18.71 48.50
C ASP A 477 6.42 -19.46 47.78
N GLU A 478 7.22 -18.83 46.89
CA GLU A 478 8.36 -19.47 46.19
C GLU A 478 9.77 -19.00 46.62
N GLU A 479 9.91 -18.10 47.61
CA GLU A 479 11.23 -17.75 48.20
C GLU A 479 11.62 -18.57 49.45
N ASP A 480 10.67 -19.24 50.13
CA ASP A 480 10.94 -20.00 51.36
C ASP A 480 11.66 -21.36 51.12
N ASP A 481 11.53 -21.96 49.94
CA ASP A 481 12.06 -23.31 49.63
C ASP A 481 13.58 -23.34 49.34
N GLU A 482 14.23 -22.20 49.00
CA GLU A 482 15.71 -22.15 48.92
C GLU A 482 16.37 -21.96 50.30
N GLY A 483 15.64 -21.52 51.33
CA GLY A 483 16.17 -21.32 52.68
C GLY A 483 16.65 -22.62 53.34
N TRP A 484 15.88 -23.71 53.19
CA TRP A 484 16.13 -25.01 53.82
C TRP A 484 17.41 -25.71 53.33
N ILE A 485 17.97 -25.33 52.18
CA ILE A 485 19.19 -25.94 51.63
C ILE A 485 20.46 -25.30 52.25
N ILE A 486 20.35 -24.11 52.85
CA ILE A 486 21.51 -23.35 53.34
C ILE A 486 21.80 -23.58 54.83
N GLU A 487 20.79 -23.87 55.66
CA GLU A 487 21.02 -24.20 57.08
C GLU A 487 21.63 -25.59 57.27
N ASP A 488 21.13 -26.65 56.60
CA ASP A 488 21.68 -28.02 56.69
C ASP A 488 23.18 -28.06 56.33
N VAL A 489 23.58 -27.41 55.23
CA VAL A 489 24.98 -27.33 54.77
C VAL A 489 25.86 -26.56 55.77
N ARG A 490 25.27 -25.66 56.56
CA ARG A 490 25.98 -24.88 57.57
C ARG A 490 26.11 -25.62 58.90
N GLU A 491 25.10 -26.38 59.35
CA GLU A 491 25.26 -27.26 60.51
C GLU A 491 26.28 -28.38 60.24
N GLU A 492 26.30 -28.98 59.04
CA GLU A 492 27.35 -29.97 58.68
C GLU A 492 28.75 -29.35 58.68
N ALA A 493 28.90 -28.07 58.28
CA ALA A 493 30.17 -27.37 58.29
C ALA A 493 30.64 -26.99 59.71
N GLU A 494 29.76 -26.43 60.55
CA GLU A 494 30.07 -26.08 61.94
C GLU A 494 30.33 -27.34 62.81
N ALA A 495 29.71 -28.49 62.46
CA ALA A 495 30.00 -29.78 63.09
C ALA A 495 31.35 -30.40 62.67
N ALA A 496 31.92 -30.01 61.52
CA ALA A 496 33.18 -30.54 61.01
C ALA A 496 34.41 -29.86 61.61
N ASP A 497 34.37 -28.53 61.81
CA ASP A 497 35.51 -27.73 62.30
C ASP A 497 35.73 -27.87 63.83
N GLY A 498 34.75 -28.44 64.54
CA GLY A 498 34.80 -28.68 66.00
C GLY A 498 35.62 -29.87 66.48
N LYS A 499 36.55 -30.43 65.68
CA LYS A 499 37.33 -31.64 66.01
C LYS A 499 38.81 -31.61 65.59
N VAL A 500 39.61 -30.80 66.31
CA VAL A 500 41.05 -31.00 66.50
C VAL A 500 41.40 -30.78 67.98
#